data_AF-A0A397H4R6-F1
#
_entry.id   AF-A0A397H4R6-F1
#
_cell.length_a   1.000
_cell.length_b   1.000
_cell.length_c   1.000
_cell.angle_alpha   90.00
_cell.angle_beta   90.00
_cell.angle_gamma   90.00
#
_symmetry.space_group_name_H-M   'P 1'
#
loop_
_entity.id
_entity.type
_entity.pdbx_description
1 polymer ?
#
loop_
_entity_poly.entity_id
_entity_poly.type
_entity_poly.pdbx_seq_one_letter_code
_entity_poly.pdbx_strand_id
1 'polypeptide(L)'
;MLQKLESLCPTKPYDEWVEHAQIEHDLSDRASTHFTCSMCLEDVQGTDLMHVLSCRHVYHAHCLEQWFLGRHYLCPLCNRAFFEQNEPGPDNV
;
A
#
# COMPACT_ATOMS: atom_id res chain seq x y z
N MET A 1 -5.50 13.50 9.94
CA MET A 1 -5.90 12.89 8.65
C MET A 1 -5.07 11.64 8.37
N LEU A 2 -3.73 11.71 8.42
CA LEU A 2 -2.84 10.54 8.28
C LEU A 2 -2.95 9.51 9.41
N GLN A 3 -3.24 9.94 10.64
CA GLN A 3 -3.53 9.03 11.77
C GLN A 3 -4.69 8.05 11.49
N LYS A 4 -5.66 8.44 10.63
CA LYS A 4 -6.76 7.56 10.20
C LYS A 4 -6.24 6.50 9.22
N LEU A 5 -5.28 6.85 8.38
CA LEU A 5 -4.63 5.91 7.46
C LEU A 5 -3.80 4.88 8.23
N GLU A 6 -2.95 5.32 9.17
CA GLU A 6 -2.16 4.41 10.02
C GLU A 6 -3.03 3.49 10.89
N SER A 7 -4.15 4.00 11.41
CA SER A 7 -5.07 3.18 12.21
C SER A 7 -5.79 2.11 11.39
N LEU A 8 -6.00 2.32 10.09
CA LEU A 8 -6.76 1.42 9.22
C LEU A 8 -5.84 0.50 8.41
N CYS A 9 -4.66 0.98 8.07
CA CYS A 9 -3.64 0.31 7.29
C CYS A 9 -2.31 0.59 7.98
N PRO A 10 -1.94 -0.12 9.05
CA PRO A 10 -0.70 0.15 9.77
C PRO A 10 0.50 -0.01 8.84
N THR A 11 1.49 0.87 9.02
CA THR A 11 2.77 0.75 8.32
C THR A 11 3.55 -0.42 8.90
N LYS A 12 4.27 -1.14 8.03
CA LYS A 12 5.29 -2.09 8.44
C LYS A 12 6.52 -1.92 7.56
N PRO A 13 7.73 -2.14 8.09
CA PRO A 13 8.92 -2.17 7.26
C PRO A 13 8.84 -3.34 6.26
N TYR A 14 9.42 -3.16 5.07
CA TYR A 14 9.42 -4.18 4.01
C TYR A 14 10.04 -5.50 4.48
N ASP A 15 11.10 -5.45 5.29
CA ASP A 15 11.75 -6.66 5.83
C ASP A 15 10.78 -7.54 6.62
N GLU A 16 9.92 -6.95 7.47
CA GLU A 16 8.87 -7.69 8.18
C GLU A 16 7.79 -8.23 7.23
N TRP A 17 7.58 -7.59 6.08
CA TRP A 17 6.60 -8.03 5.09
C TRP A 17 7.07 -9.27 4.34
N VAL A 18 8.36 -9.35 4.01
CA VAL A 18 8.98 -10.50 3.32
C VAL A 18 8.88 -11.78 4.15
N GLU A 19 8.93 -11.70 5.48
CA GLU A 19 8.80 -12.87 6.35
C GLU A 19 7.37 -13.46 6.35
N HIS A 20 6.35 -12.63 6.14
CA HIS A 20 4.95 -13.04 6.23
C HIS A 20 4.30 -13.34 4.88
N ALA A 21 4.76 -12.71 3.81
CA ALA A 21 4.37 -13.08 2.45
C ALA A 21 5.18 -14.32 2.06
N GLN A 22 4.54 -15.49 2.05
CA GLN A 22 5.09 -16.74 1.50
C GLN A 22 5.33 -16.60 -0.02
N ILE A 23 6.22 -15.69 -0.42
CA ILE A 23 6.73 -15.61 -1.78
C ILE A 23 7.63 -16.82 -1.90
N GLU A 24 7.08 -17.92 -2.42
CA GLU A 24 7.89 -19.04 -2.85
C GLU A 24 8.93 -18.50 -3.82
N HIS A 25 10.16 -18.66 -3.39
CA HIS A 25 11.42 -18.48 -4.10
C HIS A 25 11.44 -19.39 -5.34
N ASP A 26 10.64 -19.07 -6.35
CA ASP A 26 10.51 -19.88 -7.57
C ASP A 26 11.20 -19.24 -8.78
N LEU A 27 12.25 -18.44 -8.62
CA LEU A 27 13.10 -18.10 -9.77
C LEU A 27 14.58 -18.11 -9.41
N SER A 28 15.18 -19.24 -9.77
CA SER A 28 16.59 -19.60 -9.79
C SER A 28 17.47 -18.71 -10.69
N ASP A 29 17.29 -17.39 -10.77
CA ASP A 29 18.17 -16.55 -11.59
C ASP A 29 18.49 -15.21 -10.93
N ARG A 30 19.57 -15.19 -10.14
CA ARG A 30 20.56 -14.10 -9.90
C ARG A 30 20.12 -12.61 -9.88
N ALA A 31 18.85 -12.29 -9.73
CA ALA A 31 18.32 -10.93 -9.65
C ALA A 31 17.40 -10.85 -8.43
N SER A 32 17.94 -10.32 -7.34
CA SER A 32 17.27 -9.36 -6.47
C SER A 32 15.73 -9.44 -6.45
N THR A 33 15.16 -10.07 -5.41
CA THR A 33 13.74 -9.96 -5.01
C THR A 33 13.41 -8.54 -4.57
N HIS A 34 13.52 -7.59 -5.50
CA HIS A 34 13.19 -6.19 -5.29
C HIS A 34 11.70 -6.02 -5.56
N PHE A 35 10.97 -5.58 -4.55
CA PHE A 35 9.62 -5.10 -4.72
C PHE A 35 9.70 -3.65 -5.19
N THR A 36 9.01 -3.29 -6.27
CA THR A 36 9.02 -1.92 -6.80
C THR A 36 7.68 -1.25 -6.50
N CYS A 37 7.71 -0.06 -5.92
CA CYS A 37 6.50 0.69 -5.62
C CYS A 37 5.89 1.24 -6.92
N SER A 38 4.66 0.83 -7.25
CA SER A 38 4.01 1.25 -8.51
C SER A 38 3.59 2.72 -8.58
N MET A 39 3.72 3.48 -7.49
CA MET A 39 3.40 4.91 -7.45
C MET A 39 4.60 5.80 -7.78
N CYS A 40 5.79 5.50 -7.25
CA CYS A 40 7.03 6.23 -7.54
C CYS A 40 7.94 5.51 -8.55
N LEU A 41 7.67 4.24 -8.85
CA LEU A 41 8.48 3.36 -9.70
C LEU A 41 9.91 3.15 -9.15
N GLU A 42 10.09 3.31 -7.84
CA GLU A 42 11.35 3.07 -7.14
C GLU A 42 11.34 1.73 -6.41
N ASP A 43 12.53 1.12 -6.30
CA ASP A 43 12.73 -0.11 -5.55
C ASP A 43 12.53 0.13 -4.05
N VAL A 44 11.80 -0.78 -3.42
CA VAL A 44 11.54 -0.78 -1.99
C VAL A 44 12.70 -1.44 -1.27
N GLN A 45 13.21 -0.73 -0.27
CA GLN A 45 14.30 -1.19 0.58
C GLN A 45 13.74 -1.79 1.87
N GLY A 46 14.53 -2.66 2.52
CA GLY A 46 14.12 -3.33 3.77
C GLY A 46 13.65 -2.39 4.88
N THR A 47 14.30 -1.22 4.98
CA THR A 47 13.99 -0.17 5.96
C THR A 47 12.80 0.71 5.60
N ASP A 48 12.28 0.60 4.37
CA ASP A 48 11.18 1.44 3.93
C ASP A 48 9.88 1.03 4.61
N LEU A 49 9.15 2.02 5.11
CA LEU A 49 7.82 1.80 5.65
C LEU A 49 6.82 1.65 4.51
N MET A 50 6.00 0.62 4.60
CA MET A 50 5.01 0.26 3.59
C MET A 50 3.62 0.25 4.18
N HIS A 51 2.65 0.81 3.46
CA HIS A 51 1.24 0.63 3.74
C HIS A 51 0.68 -0.54 2.93
N VAL A 52 -0.04 -1.41 3.61
CA VAL A 52 -0.80 -2.50 2.99
C VAL A 52 -2.28 -2.11 2.99
N LEU A 53 -2.86 -1.99 1.81
CA LEU A 53 -4.29 -1.74 1.69
C LEU A 53 -5.10 -3.00 1.99
N SER A 54 -6.38 -2.84 2.33
CA SER A 54 -7.35 -3.95 2.47
C SER A 54 -7.44 -4.84 1.23
N CYS A 55 -7.18 -4.28 0.04
CA CYS A 55 -7.08 -5.01 -1.23
C CYS A 55 -5.75 -5.77 -1.43
N ARG A 56 -4.86 -5.80 -0.42
CA ARG A 56 -3.54 -6.45 -0.39
C ARG A 56 -2.46 -5.82 -1.28
N HIS A 57 -2.72 -4.68 -1.91
CA HIS A 57 -1.67 -3.92 -2.61
C HIS A 57 -0.83 -3.13 -1.62
N VAL A 58 0.46 -3.03 -1.94
CA VAL A 58 1.49 -2.48 -1.06
C VAL A 58 2.17 -1.31 -1.74
N TYR A 59 2.37 -0.23 -0.99
CA TYR A 59 2.99 1.02 -1.46
C TYR A 59 3.85 1.60 -0.35
N HIS A 60 4.86 2.40 -0.70
CA HIS A 60 5.58 3.20 0.28
C HIS A 60 4.60 4.02 1.10
N ALA A 61 4.85 4.12 2.40
CA ALA A 61 4.02 4.88 3.32
C ALA A 61 3.85 6.31 2.81
N HIS A 62 4.97 6.97 2.49
CA HIS A 62 4.96 8.32 1.93
C HIS A 62 4.15 8.42 0.62
N CYS A 63 4.30 7.49 -0.31
CA CYS A 63 3.57 7.52 -1.59
C CYS A 63 2.06 7.43 -1.39
N LEU A 64 1.61 6.51 -0.53
CA LEU A 64 0.19 6.35 -0.24
C LEU A 64 -0.36 7.54 0.56
N GLU A 65 0.41 8.07 1.51
CA GLU A 65 0.05 9.26 2.27
C GLU A 65 -0.15 10.48 1.36
N GLN A 66 0.78 10.75 0.42
CA GLN A 66 0.64 11.85 -0.54
C GLN A 66 -0.62 11.71 -1.40
N TRP A 67 -0.90 10.50 -1.87
CA TRP A 67 -2.11 10.19 -2.63
C TRP A 67 -3.38 10.42 -1.82
N PHE A 68 -3.38 9.98 -0.57
CA PHE A 68 -4.48 10.19 0.36
C PHE A 68 -4.69 11.68 0.71
N LEU A 69 -3.61 12.44 0.89
CA LEU A 69 -3.65 13.89 1.09
C LEU A 69 -4.20 14.62 -0.14
N GLY A 70 -4.02 14.05 -1.34
CA GLY A 70 -4.66 14.47 -2.59
C GLY A 70 -6.16 14.19 -2.67
N ARG A 71 -6.79 13.68 -1.60
CA ARG A 71 -8.20 13.24 -1.54
C ARG A 71 -8.53 12.06 -2.47
N HIS A 72 -7.55 11.23 -2.77
CA HIS A 72 -7.78 9.97 -3.46
C HIS A 72 -7.92 8.84 -2.43
N TYR A 73 -9.06 8.17 -2.44
CA TYR A 73 -9.40 7.10 -1.47
C TYR A 73 -9.45 5.71 -2.11
N LEU A 74 -8.99 5.60 -3.36
CA LEU A 74 -9.03 4.38 -4.17
C LEU A 74 -7.62 3.89 -4.46
N CYS A 75 -7.47 2.56 -4.48
CA CYS A 75 -6.26 1.86 -4.87
C CYS A 75 -5.85 2.20 -6.31
N PRO A 76 -4.63 2.70 -6.55
CA PRO A 76 -4.13 2.97 -7.90
C PRO A 76 -4.16 1.75 -8.84
N LEU A 77 -3.98 0.54 -8.30
CA LEU A 77 -3.91 -0.69 -9.09
C LEU A 77 -5.26 -1.34 -9.38
N CYS A 78 -6.20 -1.33 -8.42
CA CYS A 78 -7.46 -2.08 -8.54
C CYS A 78 -8.72 -1.25 -8.29
N ASN A 79 -8.57 0.06 -8.07
CA ASN A 79 -9.64 1.02 -7.85
C ASN A 79 -10.57 0.67 -6.67
N ARG A 80 -10.13 -0.20 -5.75
CA ARG A 80 -10.86 -0.53 -4.51
C ARG A 80 -10.62 0.54 -3.45
N ALA A 81 -11.66 0.87 -2.69
CA ALA A 81 -11.55 1.84 -1.61
C ALA A 81 -10.55 1.36 -0.54
N PHE A 82 -9.79 2.31 0.02
CA PHE A 82 -8.86 2.06 1.13
C PHE A 82 -9.61 1.57 2.37
N PHE A 83 -10.78 2.14 2.60
CA PHE A 83 -11.69 1.86 3.70
C PHE A 83 -13.13 2.04 3.21
N GLU A 84 -14.06 1.25 3.73
CA GLU A 84 -15.49 1.48 3.52
C GLU A 84 -15.86 2.81 4.17
N GLN A 85 -16.02 3.86 3.37
CA GLN A 85 -16.67 5.08 3.84
C GLN A 85 -18.16 4.78 3.99
N ASN A 86 -18.60 4.54 5.22
CA ASN A 86 -20.00 4.75 5.58
C ASN A 86 -20.28 6.26 5.70
N GLU A 87 -20.00 7.00 4.64
CA GLU A 87 -20.50 8.36 4.46
C GLU A 87 -21.72 8.22 3.56
N PRO A 88 -22.95 8.55 4.02
CA PRO A 88 -24.10 8.56 3.13
C PRO A 88 -23.71 9.47 1.97
N GLY A 89 -23.72 8.91 0.76
CA GLY A 89 -23.56 9.71 -0.44
C GLY A 89 -24.58 10.86 -0.37
N PRO A 90 -24.31 12.02 -0.98
CA PRO A 90 -25.34 13.02 -1.12
C PRO A 90 -26.45 12.41 -1.97
N ASP A 91 -27.44 11.82 -1.29
CA ASP A 91 -28.72 11.41 -1.84
C ASP A 91 -29.33 12.66 -2.46
N ASN A 92 -29.09 12.81 -3.76
CA ASN A 92 -29.87 13.63 -4.63
C ASN A 92 -31.13 12.84 -4.99
N VAL A 93 -32.20 13.05 -4.22
CA VAL A 93 -33.52 13.55 -4.67
C VAL A 93 -34.60 13.32 -3.62
#